data_AF-A0A9P5XS81-F1
#
_entry.id   AF-A0A9P5XS81-F1
#
_cell.length_a   1.000
_cell.length_b   1.000
_cell.length_c   1.000
_cell.angle_alpha   90.00
_cell.angle_beta   90.00
_cell.angle_gamma   90.00
#
_symmetry.space_group_name_H-M   'P 1'
#
loop_
_entity.id
_entity.type
_entity.pdbx_description
1 polymer ?
#
loop_
_entity_poly.entity_id
_entity_poly.type
_entity_poly.pdbx_seq_one_letter_code
_entity_poly.pdbx_strand_id
1 'polypeptide(L)'
;MLQVLRCYYLPLVFHHPLKLSSFITKTSSTRQTLLSTLRSLGYITLELLITPLQYGIPNSRLRYYLLAKQYPLQYSGLGGIQKDTILRHIPGQADWVDPRIDSTNINGDGLSISGNPINKLKDYLDGDVVNNEPHPHAVPEKVLQKWGRLFDIVLPSSRRTCCFTRGYTQLVERAGSILQENDNLNTTEIFDKFFQAQSEADPRALEILKPLRLRYFSPIELLRLFHFIPLGTPSVFSWPEGVSTKTKYRLIGNSVNVEVVERLIEYLFQ
;
A
#
# COMPACT_ATOMS: atom_id res chain seq x y z
N MET A 1 -39.70 17.56 3.37
CA MET A 1 -39.06 16.23 3.22
C MET A 1 -37.72 16.43 2.54
N LEU A 2 -36.71 16.85 3.32
CA LEU A 2 -35.27 16.91 3.01
C LEU A 2 -34.62 17.60 4.23
N GLN A 3 -34.60 16.87 5.35
CA GLN A 3 -33.84 17.26 6.52
C GLN A 3 -32.38 16.95 6.20
N VAL A 4 -31.64 18.01 5.91
CA VAL A 4 -30.18 18.02 5.80
C VAL A 4 -29.60 17.60 7.15
N LEU A 5 -29.41 16.29 7.33
CA LEU A 5 -28.65 15.72 8.44
C LEU A 5 -27.18 16.11 8.23
N ARG A 6 -26.73 17.11 8.99
CA ARG A 6 -25.32 17.45 9.16
C ARG A 6 -24.61 16.28 9.87
N CYS A 7 -24.27 15.24 9.12
CA CYS A 7 -23.14 14.39 9.47
C CYS A 7 -21.88 15.20 9.20
N TYR A 8 -21.20 15.66 10.26
CA TYR A 8 -19.89 16.25 10.10
C TYR A 8 -18.94 15.19 9.56
N TYR A 9 -18.69 15.26 8.26
CA TYR A 9 -17.57 14.61 7.61
C TYR A 9 -16.29 15.12 8.27
N LEU A 10 -15.68 14.28 9.09
CA LEU A 10 -14.26 14.33 9.38
C LEU A 10 -13.61 13.13 8.66
N PRO A 11 -13.39 13.21 7.35
CA PRO A 11 -12.08 12.76 6.92
C PRO A 11 -11.13 13.71 7.66
N LEU A 12 -10.22 13.24 8.50
CA LEU A 12 -9.09 14.10 8.88
C LEU A 12 -8.21 14.30 7.64
N VAL A 13 -8.73 15.05 6.66
CA VAL A 13 -8.02 15.69 5.56
C VAL A 13 -7.87 17.14 5.99
N PHE A 14 -6.73 17.44 6.63
CA PHE A 14 -6.41 18.80 6.99
C PHE A 14 -6.19 19.62 5.70
N HIS A 15 -6.99 20.67 5.51
CA HIS A 15 -6.57 21.83 4.73
C HIS A 15 -5.48 22.54 5.55
N HIS A 16 -4.26 22.58 5.00
CA HIS A 16 -2.96 22.89 5.64
C HIS A 16 -2.30 21.74 6.43
N PRO A 17 -0.97 21.51 6.27
CA PRO A 17 -0.36 20.19 6.41
C PRO A 17 -0.17 19.77 7.87
N LEU A 18 -1.22 19.24 8.48
CA LEU A 18 -1.09 18.37 9.64
C LEU A 18 -1.07 16.91 9.16
N LYS A 19 0.11 16.31 9.17
CA LYS A 19 0.32 14.88 8.93
C LYS A 19 -0.45 14.09 9.98
N LEU A 20 -1.56 13.44 9.59
CA LEU A 20 -2.20 12.40 10.40
C LEU A 20 -2.09 11.02 9.74
N SER A 21 -0.99 10.78 9.03
CA SER A 21 -0.68 9.48 8.40
C SER A 21 0.55 8.78 9.01
N SER A 22 1.01 9.18 10.21
CA SER A 22 2.20 8.62 10.81
C SER A 22 2.01 8.37 12.30
N PHE A 23 1.83 7.09 12.66
CA PHE A 23 2.00 6.52 14.01
C PHE A 23 1.02 6.96 15.10
N ILE A 24 -0.29 6.83 14.88
CA ILE A 24 -1.18 6.62 16.02
C ILE A 24 -0.94 5.17 16.50
N THR A 25 -0.09 5.03 17.51
CA THR A 25 0.06 3.77 18.25
C THR A 25 -1.04 3.66 19.30
N LYS A 26 -1.35 2.44 19.75
CA LYS A 26 -2.32 2.16 20.82
C LYS A 26 -2.11 3.05 22.05
N THR A 27 -0.88 3.46 22.31
CA THR A 27 -0.46 4.24 23.48
C THR A 27 -0.34 5.75 23.25
N SER A 28 -0.52 6.28 22.02
CA SER A 28 -0.28 7.71 21.78
C SER A 28 -1.26 8.60 22.55
N SER A 29 -0.77 9.73 23.09
CA SER A 29 -1.60 10.71 23.80
C SER A 29 -2.67 11.30 22.89
N THR A 30 -2.34 11.57 21.62
CA THR A 30 -3.29 12.04 20.61
C THR A 30 -4.48 11.10 20.43
N ARG A 31 -4.25 9.78 20.38
CA ARG A 31 -5.33 8.77 20.33
C ARG A 31 -6.22 8.86 21.55
N GLN A 32 -5.62 8.93 22.74
CA GLN A 32 -6.37 8.98 24.00
C GLN A 32 -7.24 10.24 24.06
N THR A 33 -6.68 11.40 23.73
CA THR A 33 -7.42 12.68 23.68
C THR A 33 -8.54 12.66 22.64
N LEU A 34 -8.30 12.10 21.46
CA LEU A 34 -9.33 11.99 20.42
C LEU A 34 -10.48 11.09 20.87
N LEU A 35 -10.17 9.91 21.41
CA LEU A 35 -11.18 8.96 21.88
C LEU A 35 -11.95 9.51 23.08
N SER A 36 -11.28 10.16 24.04
CA SER A 36 -11.96 10.78 25.19
C SER A 36 -12.90 11.90 24.76
N THR A 37 -12.46 12.74 23.81
CA THR A 37 -13.27 13.83 23.26
C THR A 37 -14.51 13.26 22.55
N LEU A 38 -14.35 12.31 21.63
CA LEU A 38 -15.47 11.69 20.92
C LEU A 38 -16.47 11.03 21.89
N ARG A 39 -15.99 10.32 22.91
CA ARG A 39 -16.85 9.70 23.93
C ARG A 39 -17.61 10.75 24.75
N SER A 40 -16.95 11.85 25.14
CA SER A 40 -17.59 12.94 25.87
C SER A 40 -18.68 13.64 25.05
N LEU A 41 -18.56 13.60 23.72
CA LEU A 41 -19.55 14.11 22.77
C LEU A 41 -20.63 13.08 22.40
N GLY A 42 -20.66 11.90 23.04
CA GLY A 42 -21.69 10.88 22.82
C GLY A 42 -21.47 10.00 21.59
N TYR A 43 -20.25 9.91 21.05
CA TYR A 43 -19.93 9.00 19.96
C TYR A 43 -19.53 7.60 20.44
N ILE A 44 -20.01 6.59 19.72
CA ILE A 44 -19.54 5.21 19.76
C ILE A 44 -18.40 5.06 18.76
N THR A 45 -17.23 4.66 19.24
CA THR A 45 -16.00 4.57 18.45
C THR A 45 -15.62 3.12 18.13
N LEU A 46 -15.13 2.87 16.92
CA LEU A 46 -14.55 1.60 16.48
C LEU A 46 -13.18 1.82 15.85
N GLU A 47 -12.18 1.05 16.27
CA GLU A 47 -10.80 1.18 15.82
C GLU A 47 -10.37 -0.04 15.02
N LEU A 48 -9.72 0.17 13.87
CA LEU A 48 -9.31 -0.88 12.95
C LEU A 48 -7.88 -0.69 12.45
N LEU A 49 -7.20 -1.79 12.16
CA LEU A 49 -5.93 -1.86 11.42
C LEU A 49 -6.16 -2.68 10.15
N ILE A 50 -6.29 -1.99 9.01
CA ILE A 50 -6.69 -2.61 7.73
C ILE A 50 -5.59 -2.42 6.68
N THR A 51 -5.38 -3.43 5.84
CA THR A 51 -4.40 -3.45 4.74
C THR A 51 -5.07 -3.87 3.42
N PRO A 52 -4.66 -3.33 2.26
CA PRO A 52 -5.24 -3.70 0.96
C PRO A 52 -5.14 -5.19 0.61
N LEU A 53 -4.16 -5.92 1.17
CA LEU A 53 -4.03 -7.37 1.00
C LEU A 53 -5.32 -8.13 1.35
N GLN A 54 -6.09 -7.62 2.33
CA GLN A 54 -7.38 -8.17 2.74
C GLN A 54 -8.43 -8.19 1.62
N TYR A 55 -8.28 -7.30 0.65
CA TYR A 55 -9.22 -7.10 -0.45
C TYR A 55 -8.61 -7.50 -1.80
N GLY A 56 -7.58 -8.36 -1.78
CA GLY A 56 -6.98 -8.92 -2.99
C GLY A 56 -6.01 -7.99 -3.72
N ILE A 57 -5.68 -6.83 -3.14
CA ILE A 57 -4.71 -5.90 -3.72
C ILE A 57 -3.31 -6.22 -3.20
N PRO A 58 -2.30 -6.47 -4.07
CA PRO A 58 -0.97 -6.94 -3.70
C PRO A 58 -0.07 -5.85 -3.10
N ASN A 59 -0.56 -5.05 -2.15
CA ASN A 59 0.21 -3.99 -1.48
C ASN A 59 0.09 -4.05 0.05
N SER A 60 1.24 -4.20 0.72
CA SER A 60 1.30 -4.18 2.19
C SER A 60 1.19 -2.75 2.73
N ARG A 61 -0.02 -2.26 2.98
CA ARG A 61 -0.28 -0.88 3.47
C ARG A 61 -1.21 -0.88 4.68
N LEU A 62 -0.76 -1.52 5.77
CA LEU A 62 -1.50 -1.50 7.03
C LEU A 62 -1.65 -0.07 7.56
N ARG A 63 -2.89 0.33 7.85
CA ARG A 63 -3.23 1.67 8.37
C ARG A 63 -4.25 1.56 9.49
N TYR A 64 -4.13 2.49 10.44
CA TYR A 64 -5.10 2.68 11.51
C TYR A 64 -6.28 3.50 10.98
N TYR A 65 -7.49 3.06 11.30
CA TYR A 65 -8.75 3.74 11.02
C TYR A 65 -9.57 3.84 12.30
N LEU A 66 -10.27 4.96 12.45
CA LEU A 66 -11.21 5.21 13.55
C LEU A 66 -12.55 5.60 12.93
N LEU A 67 -13.56 4.80 13.20
CA LEU A 67 -14.94 5.10 12.85
C LEU A 67 -15.67 5.61 14.10
N ALA A 68 -16.55 6.60 13.94
CA ALA A 68 -17.36 7.13 15.02
C ALA A 68 -18.81 7.32 14.57
N LYS A 69 -19.75 6.74 15.33
CA LYS A 69 -21.20 6.90 15.14
C LYS A 69 -21.77 7.67 16.33
N GLN A 70 -22.62 8.66 16.09
CA GLN A 70 -23.30 9.37 17.18
C GLN A 70 -24.43 8.50 17.74
N TYR A 71 -24.51 8.37 19.07
CA TYR A 71 -25.65 7.69 19.70
C TYR A 71 -26.98 8.34 19.26
N PRO A 72 -28.04 7.56 18.96
CA PRO A 72 -28.22 6.13 19.23
C PRO A 72 -27.78 5.16 18.12
N LEU A 73 -27.07 5.63 17.08
CA LEU A 73 -26.61 4.75 15.99
C LEU A 73 -25.64 3.67 16.52
N GLN A 74 -25.73 2.46 15.96
CA GLN A 74 -24.93 1.32 16.37
C GLN A 74 -24.16 0.72 15.19
N TYR A 75 -23.10 -0.01 15.49
CA TYR A 75 -22.39 -0.83 14.50
C TYR A 75 -22.94 -2.25 14.51
N SER A 76 -23.09 -2.82 13.32
CA SER A 76 -23.45 -4.23 13.14
C SER A 76 -22.26 -5.14 13.52
N GLY A 77 -22.54 -6.38 13.91
CA GLY A 77 -21.48 -7.41 14.06
C GLY A 77 -20.49 -7.22 15.21
N LEU A 78 -20.71 -6.29 16.15
CA LEU A 78 -19.81 -6.08 17.32
C LEU A 78 -20.00 -7.07 18.48
N GLY A 79 -20.88 -8.08 18.34
CA GLY A 79 -21.28 -8.96 19.45
C GLY A 79 -20.09 -9.55 20.21
N GLY A 80 -19.91 -9.15 21.47
CA GLY A 80 -18.86 -9.67 22.36
C GLY A 80 -17.47 -9.03 22.21
N ILE A 81 -17.28 -8.05 21.32
CA ILE A 81 -15.99 -7.39 21.14
C ILE A 81 -15.70 -6.49 22.36
N GLN A 82 -14.54 -6.72 22.99
CA GLN A 82 -14.11 -5.91 24.13
C GLN A 82 -13.90 -4.45 23.72
N LYS A 83 -14.37 -3.54 24.58
CA LYS A 83 -14.13 -2.10 24.46
C LYS A 83 -12.62 -1.83 24.34
N ASP A 84 -12.23 -0.88 23.48
CA ASP A 84 -10.83 -0.49 23.22
C ASP A 84 -9.97 -1.54 22.48
N THR A 85 -10.57 -2.58 21.90
CA THR A 85 -9.88 -3.50 20.99
C THR A 85 -9.70 -2.87 19.62
N ILE A 86 -8.49 -2.94 19.07
CA ILE A 86 -8.20 -2.55 17.68
C ILE A 86 -8.41 -3.78 16.81
N LEU A 87 -9.44 -3.76 15.99
CA LEU A 87 -9.78 -4.87 15.10
C LEU A 87 -8.84 -4.94 13.91
N ARG A 88 -8.66 -6.13 13.34
CA ARG A 88 -7.85 -6.33 12.13
C ARG A 88 -8.68 -6.60 10.89
N HIS A 89 -10.00 -6.56 11.00
CA HIS A 89 -10.97 -6.76 9.92
C HIS A 89 -12.21 -5.94 10.24
N ILE A 90 -13.03 -5.67 9.22
CA ILE A 90 -14.33 -5.02 9.41
C ILE A 90 -15.29 -6.04 10.04
N PRO A 91 -16.02 -5.72 11.13
CA PRO A 91 -16.98 -6.64 11.73
C PRO A 91 -18.01 -7.19 10.75
N GLY A 92 -18.39 -8.44 10.92
CA GLY A 92 -19.25 -9.16 9.97
C GLY A 92 -18.52 -9.71 8.74
N GLN A 93 -17.23 -9.40 8.55
CA GLN A 93 -16.38 -10.05 7.55
C GLN A 93 -15.54 -11.17 8.19
N ALA A 94 -15.12 -12.14 7.38
CA ALA A 94 -14.27 -13.24 7.82
C ALA A 94 -12.94 -12.76 8.41
N ASP A 95 -12.41 -13.54 9.36
CA ASP A 95 -11.08 -13.32 9.90
C ASP A 95 -10.03 -13.45 8.78
N TRP A 96 -9.09 -12.51 8.74
CA TRP A 96 -8.01 -12.52 7.77
C TRP A 96 -6.68 -12.78 8.45
N VAL A 97 -5.96 -13.77 7.94
CA VAL A 97 -4.60 -14.09 8.38
C VAL A 97 -3.60 -13.41 7.46
N ASP A 98 -2.64 -12.71 8.06
CA ASP A 98 -1.56 -12.09 7.31
C ASP A 98 -0.69 -13.18 6.65
N PRO A 99 -0.51 -13.17 5.32
CA PRO A 99 0.27 -14.18 4.61
C PRO A 99 1.72 -14.28 5.07
N ARG A 100 2.24 -13.28 5.78
CA ARG A 100 3.60 -13.30 6.36
C ARG A 100 3.71 -14.15 7.63
N ILE A 101 2.58 -14.40 8.29
CA ILE A 101 2.50 -15.13 9.57
C ILE A 101 1.98 -16.55 9.34
N ASP A 102 1.30 -16.78 8.22
CA ASP A 102 0.79 -18.09 7.85
C ASP A 102 1.92 -19.05 7.47
N SER A 103 2.36 -19.85 8.44
CA SER A 103 3.38 -20.89 8.28
C SER A 103 2.95 -22.04 7.37
N THR A 104 1.66 -22.13 7.03
CA THR A 104 1.12 -23.18 6.13
C THR A 104 1.16 -22.77 4.66
N ASN A 105 1.40 -21.49 4.36
CA ASN A 105 1.44 -20.97 3.00
C ASN A 105 2.86 -21.03 2.40
N ILE A 106 3.26 -22.23 1.99
CA ILE A 106 4.60 -22.53 1.42
C ILE A 106 4.89 -21.68 0.16
N ASN A 107 3.85 -21.31 -0.60
CA ASN A 107 3.99 -20.54 -1.84
C ASN A 107 3.94 -19.02 -1.64
N GLY A 108 3.61 -18.53 -0.43
CA GLY A 108 3.47 -17.11 -0.12
C GLY A 108 2.31 -16.40 -0.86
N ASP A 109 1.44 -17.18 -1.51
CA ASP A 109 0.26 -16.74 -2.24
C ASP A 109 -0.87 -16.49 -1.24
N GLY A 110 -0.90 -15.31 -0.64
CA GLY A 110 -1.90 -14.93 0.34
C GLY A 110 -3.33 -14.99 -0.19
N LEU A 111 -4.29 -15.29 0.68
CA LEU A 111 -5.72 -15.20 0.39
C LEU A 111 -6.27 -13.85 0.87
N SER A 112 -7.27 -13.33 0.16
CA SER A 112 -8.10 -12.21 0.60
C SER A 112 -9.17 -12.68 1.60
N ILE A 113 -9.89 -11.73 2.21
CA ILE A 113 -11.04 -12.02 3.10
C ILE A 113 -12.11 -12.88 2.42
N SER A 114 -12.27 -12.78 1.09
CA SER A 114 -13.23 -13.59 0.33
C SER A 114 -12.75 -15.01 0.03
N GLY A 115 -11.58 -15.42 0.55
CA GLY A 115 -10.96 -16.72 0.26
C GLY A 115 -10.30 -16.80 -1.13
N ASN A 116 -10.37 -15.74 -1.93
CA ASN A 116 -9.75 -15.70 -3.25
C ASN A 116 -8.26 -15.37 -3.15
N PRO A 117 -7.40 -15.92 -4.01
CA PRO A 117 -5.98 -15.54 -4.09
C PRO A 117 -5.81 -14.04 -4.34
N ILE A 118 -4.86 -13.40 -3.66
CA ILE A 118 -4.51 -11.99 -3.89
C ILE A 118 -4.04 -11.80 -5.34
N ASN A 119 -4.44 -10.74 -6.03
CA ASN A 119 -4.10 -10.54 -7.44
C ASN A 119 -2.58 -10.47 -7.68
N LYS A 120 -2.14 -10.82 -8.89
CA LYS A 120 -0.72 -10.75 -9.25
C LYS A 120 -0.35 -9.31 -9.62
N LEU A 121 0.91 -8.93 -9.42
CA LEU A 121 1.37 -7.58 -9.74
C LEU A 121 1.23 -7.25 -11.21
N LYS A 122 1.42 -8.24 -12.10
CA LYS A 122 1.24 -8.09 -13.55
C LYS A 122 -0.12 -7.47 -13.93
N ASP A 123 -1.15 -7.69 -13.13
CA ASP A 123 -2.50 -7.17 -13.39
C ASP A 123 -2.59 -5.64 -13.17
N TYR A 124 -1.60 -5.05 -12.49
CA TYR A 124 -1.48 -3.61 -12.18
C TYR A 124 -0.40 -2.90 -12.98
N LEU A 125 0.46 -3.63 -13.69
CA LEU A 125 1.55 -3.05 -14.46
C LEU A 125 1.03 -2.32 -15.69
N ASP A 126 1.81 -1.34 -16.15
CA ASP A 126 1.59 -0.78 -17.48
C ASP A 126 1.82 -1.89 -18.52
N GLY A 127 1.04 -1.88 -19.61
CA GLY A 127 1.27 -2.83 -20.71
C GLY A 127 2.68 -2.66 -21.29
N ASP A 128 3.16 -3.66 -22.04
CA ASP A 128 4.50 -3.67 -22.61
C ASP A 128 4.79 -2.32 -23.29
N VAL A 129 5.67 -1.53 -22.68
CA VAL A 129 6.11 -0.26 -23.24
C VAL A 129 7.04 -0.61 -24.39
N VAL A 130 6.46 -0.77 -25.58
CA VAL A 130 7.18 -1.05 -26.81
C VAL A 130 8.18 0.10 -27.03
N ASN A 131 9.48 -0.23 -26.98
CA ASN A 131 10.61 0.55 -27.54
C ASN A 131 11.33 1.64 -26.72
N ASN A 132 11.15 1.77 -25.39
CA ASN A 132 12.02 2.67 -24.61
C ASN A 132 13.07 1.89 -23.82
N GLU A 133 14.26 1.73 -24.42
CA GLU A 133 15.47 1.32 -23.71
C GLU A 133 16.41 2.52 -23.54
N PRO A 134 16.76 2.92 -22.29
CA PRO A 134 16.31 2.34 -21.03
C PRO A 134 14.87 2.75 -20.67
N HIS A 135 14.19 1.91 -19.89
CA HIS A 135 12.84 2.19 -19.37
C HIS A 135 12.80 3.54 -18.62
N PRO A 136 11.76 4.40 -18.78
CA PRO A 136 11.69 5.72 -18.14
C PRO A 136 11.77 5.72 -16.61
N HIS A 137 11.48 4.57 -16.00
CA HIS A 137 11.54 4.34 -14.56
C HIS A 137 12.66 3.36 -14.13
N ALA A 138 13.63 3.08 -15.01
CA ALA A 138 14.77 2.23 -14.68
C ALA A 138 15.50 2.74 -13.42
N VAL A 139 15.94 1.82 -12.55
CA VAL A 139 16.73 2.20 -11.38
C VAL A 139 18.12 2.65 -11.86
N PRO A 140 18.61 3.85 -11.47
CA PRO A 140 19.90 4.32 -11.93
C PRO A 140 21.03 3.37 -11.52
N GLU A 141 21.99 3.12 -12.42
CA GLU A 141 23.12 2.20 -12.17
C GLU A 141 23.91 2.56 -10.91
N LYS A 142 24.15 3.86 -10.67
CA LYS A 142 24.82 4.35 -9.45
C LYS A 142 24.08 3.98 -8.17
N VAL A 143 22.74 3.88 -8.23
CA VAL A 143 21.91 3.47 -7.09
C VAL A 143 22.01 1.95 -6.91
N LEU A 144 21.95 1.17 -7.99
CA LEU A 144 22.12 -0.29 -7.93
C LEU A 144 23.50 -0.69 -7.40
N GLN A 145 24.55 -0.02 -7.88
CA GLN A 145 25.93 -0.27 -7.47
C GLN A 145 26.12 -0.14 -5.96
N LYS A 146 25.52 0.92 -5.38
CA LYS A 146 25.72 1.27 -3.97
C LYS A 146 24.71 0.60 -3.03
N TRP A 147 23.48 0.40 -3.48
CA TRP A 147 22.36 0.06 -2.62
C TRP A 147 21.52 -1.13 -3.09
N GLY A 148 21.94 -1.83 -4.16
CA GLY A 148 21.20 -2.96 -4.75
C GLY A 148 20.70 -3.99 -3.73
N ARG A 149 21.53 -4.34 -2.74
CA ARG A 149 21.20 -5.30 -1.65
C ARG A 149 20.02 -4.91 -0.78
N LEU A 150 19.72 -3.63 -0.71
CA LEU A 150 18.75 -3.08 0.23
C LEU A 150 17.34 -2.99 -0.38
N PHE A 151 17.21 -3.23 -1.67
CA PHE A 151 15.92 -3.23 -2.32
C PHE A 151 15.15 -4.52 -2.00
N ASP A 152 13.87 -4.35 -1.70
CA ASP A 152 12.88 -5.40 -1.85
C ASP A 152 12.51 -5.49 -3.33
N ILE A 153 12.86 -6.61 -3.98
CA ILE A 153 12.66 -6.83 -5.41
C ILE A 153 11.49 -7.79 -5.60
N VAL A 154 10.53 -7.40 -6.40
CA VAL A 154 9.33 -8.20 -6.72
C VAL A 154 9.26 -8.50 -8.21
N LEU A 155 8.54 -9.57 -8.53
CA LEU A 155 8.32 -10.06 -9.89
C LEU A 155 6.89 -9.75 -10.35
N PRO A 156 6.58 -9.71 -11.66
CA PRO A 156 5.22 -9.57 -12.17
C PRO A 156 4.28 -10.66 -11.62
N SER A 157 4.81 -11.86 -11.40
CA SER A 157 4.11 -12.99 -10.79
C SER A 157 3.83 -12.84 -9.29
N SER A 158 4.52 -11.93 -8.59
CA SER A 158 4.38 -11.73 -7.14
C SER A 158 2.99 -11.19 -6.77
N ARG A 159 2.54 -11.51 -5.55
CA ARG A 159 1.23 -11.09 -5.00
C ARG A 159 1.34 -10.13 -3.82
N ARG A 160 2.49 -9.46 -3.69
CA ARG A 160 2.77 -8.56 -2.58
C ARG A 160 3.90 -7.61 -2.94
N THR A 161 3.77 -6.36 -2.48
CA THR A 161 4.88 -5.41 -2.37
C THR A 161 4.97 -4.88 -0.94
N CYS A 162 6.11 -4.27 -0.61
CA CYS A 162 6.26 -3.36 0.52
C CYS A 162 5.35 -2.11 0.40
N CYS A 163 5.18 -1.42 1.53
CA CYS A 163 4.44 -0.15 1.58
C CYS A 163 5.18 0.94 0.79
N PHE A 164 4.49 1.55 -0.18
CA PHE A 164 5.00 2.74 -0.86
C PHE A 164 4.86 3.98 0.02
N THR A 165 5.96 4.70 0.23
CA THR A 165 6.02 5.91 1.04
C THR A 165 6.23 7.15 0.18
N ARG A 166 6.11 8.34 0.78
CA ARG A 166 6.40 9.62 0.11
C ARG A 166 7.83 9.72 -0.45
N GLY A 167 8.75 8.90 0.05
CA GLY A 167 10.17 8.88 -0.31
C GLY A 167 10.49 7.89 -1.42
N TYR A 168 9.49 7.21 -1.99
CA TYR A 168 9.71 6.26 -3.08
C TYR A 168 10.48 6.91 -4.24
N THR A 169 11.45 6.19 -4.80
CA THR A 169 12.49 6.64 -5.77
C THR A 169 13.59 7.56 -5.24
N GLN A 170 13.46 8.08 -4.02
CA GLN A 170 14.46 8.98 -3.40
C GLN A 170 15.18 8.32 -2.22
N LEU A 171 14.50 7.40 -1.54
CA LEU A 171 15.02 6.55 -0.49
C LEU A 171 15.06 5.11 -1.02
N VAL A 172 16.14 4.39 -0.72
CA VAL A 172 16.26 2.98 -1.11
C VAL A 172 15.53 2.09 -0.12
N GLU A 173 15.91 2.15 1.14
CA GLU A 173 15.28 1.34 2.18
C GLU A 173 13.90 1.86 2.60
N ARG A 174 13.02 0.92 2.92
CA ARG A 174 11.71 1.17 3.57
C ARG A 174 10.80 2.13 2.79
N ALA A 175 11.03 2.29 1.49
CA ALA A 175 10.30 3.23 0.66
C ALA A 175 9.25 2.59 -0.24
N GLY A 176 9.41 1.31 -0.54
CA GLY A 176 8.58 0.51 -1.45
C GLY A 176 9.45 -0.47 -2.24
N SER A 177 8.83 -1.49 -2.84
CA SER A 177 9.53 -2.47 -3.68
C SER A 177 9.94 -1.88 -5.03
N ILE A 178 10.92 -2.48 -5.69
CA ILE A 178 11.19 -2.29 -7.13
C ILE A 178 10.82 -3.55 -7.90
N LEU A 179 10.55 -3.40 -9.19
CA LEU A 179 10.14 -4.49 -10.08
C LEU A 179 11.36 -5.00 -10.87
N GLN A 180 11.51 -6.32 -10.92
CA GLN A 180 12.31 -7.00 -11.94
C GLN A 180 11.36 -7.41 -13.08
N GLU A 181 11.53 -6.85 -14.28
CA GLU A 181 10.62 -7.17 -15.40
C GLU A 181 10.93 -8.53 -16.03
N ASN A 182 12.19 -8.96 -16.00
CA ASN A 182 12.57 -10.25 -16.56
C ASN A 182 12.28 -11.39 -15.59
N ASP A 183 11.07 -11.95 -15.65
CA ASP A 183 10.60 -13.04 -14.77
C ASP A 183 11.27 -14.40 -15.06
N ASN A 184 12.12 -14.49 -16.10
CA ASN A 184 12.85 -15.72 -16.45
C ASN A 184 14.19 -15.87 -15.71
N LEU A 185 14.62 -14.86 -14.96
CA LEU A 185 15.92 -14.86 -14.28
C LEU A 185 15.75 -14.94 -12.77
N ASN A 186 16.59 -15.76 -12.13
CA ASN A 186 16.66 -15.83 -10.68
C ASN A 186 17.35 -14.58 -10.12
N THR A 187 16.61 -13.74 -9.38
CA THR A 187 17.12 -12.51 -8.78
C THR A 187 18.34 -12.78 -7.89
N THR A 188 18.24 -13.75 -6.98
CA THR A 188 19.29 -14.06 -6.00
C THR A 188 20.58 -14.48 -6.69
N GLU A 189 20.51 -15.41 -7.64
CA GLU A 189 21.69 -15.91 -8.36
C GLU A 189 22.41 -14.80 -9.13
N ILE A 190 21.66 -13.89 -9.75
CA ILE A 190 22.24 -12.77 -10.51
C ILE A 190 22.89 -11.75 -9.58
N PHE A 191 22.27 -11.46 -8.43
CA PHE A 191 22.87 -10.59 -7.43
C PHE A 191 24.11 -11.21 -6.78
N ASP A 192 24.13 -12.51 -6.52
CA ASP A 192 25.32 -13.21 -6.01
C ASP A 192 26.49 -13.10 -6.99
N LYS A 193 26.25 -13.32 -8.28
CA LYS A 193 27.25 -13.11 -9.35
C LYS A 193 27.73 -11.66 -9.41
N PHE A 194 26.80 -10.70 -9.31
CA PHE A 194 27.14 -9.28 -9.27
C PHE A 194 28.06 -8.95 -8.08
N PHE A 195 27.77 -9.48 -6.89
CA PHE A 195 28.58 -9.20 -5.71
C PHE A 195 29.95 -9.86 -5.76
N GLN A 196 30.03 -11.07 -6.32
CA GLN A 196 31.32 -11.70 -6.59
C GLN A 196 32.17 -10.81 -7.52
N ALA A 197 31.63 -10.43 -8.68
CA ALA A 197 32.32 -9.55 -9.62
C ALA A 197 32.68 -8.17 -9.02
N GLN A 198 31.80 -7.60 -8.18
CA GLN A 198 32.07 -6.35 -7.47
C GLN A 198 33.21 -6.50 -6.45
N SER A 199 33.30 -7.63 -5.76
CA SER A 199 34.40 -7.91 -4.82
C SER A 199 35.75 -8.10 -5.51
N GLU A 200 35.73 -8.58 -6.75
CA GLU A 200 36.88 -8.72 -7.64
C GLU A 200 37.22 -7.40 -8.37
N ALA A 201 36.49 -6.33 -8.11
CA ALA A 201 36.60 -5.03 -8.76
C ALA A 201 36.46 -5.08 -10.30
N ASP A 202 35.66 -6.02 -10.84
CA ASP A 202 35.37 -6.09 -12.28
C ASP A 202 34.60 -4.82 -12.72
N PRO A 203 35.13 -4.02 -13.66
CA PRO A 203 34.45 -2.83 -14.16
C PRO A 203 33.11 -3.12 -14.84
N ARG A 204 32.86 -4.37 -15.24
CA ARG A 204 31.62 -4.83 -15.89
C ARG A 204 30.65 -5.48 -14.93
N ALA A 205 30.90 -5.46 -13.61
CA ALA A 205 30.00 -6.07 -12.63
C ALA A 205 28.54 -5.60 -12.82
N LEU A 206 28.31 -4.31 -13.10
CA LEU A 206 26.96 -3.77 -13.32
C LEU A 206 26.23 -4.35 -14.55
N GLU A 207 26.95 -4.81 -15.58
CA GLU A 207 26.36 -5.45 -16.75
C GLU A 207 25.61 -6.74 -16.37
N ILE A 208 26.00 -7.39 -15.26
CA ILE A 208 25.35 -8.59 -14.72
C ILE A 208 23.90 -8.31 -14.30
N LEU A 209 23.61 -7.07 -13.84
CA LEU A 209 22.26 -6.70 -13.39
C LEU A 209 21.35 -6.24 -14.53
N LYS A 210 21.88 -5.80 -15.68
CA LYS A 210 21.08 -5.26 -16.78
C LYS A 210 19.99 -6.22 -17.28
N PRO A 211 20.25 -7.54 -17.44
CA PRO A 211 19.22 -8.50 -17.87
C PRO A 211 18.02 -8.59 -16.94
N LEU A 212 18.13 -8.20 -15.66
CA LEU A 212 17.00 -8.17 -14.73
C LEU A 212 15.96 -7.09 -15.09
N ARG A 213 16.39 -6.01 -15.77
CA ARG A 213 15.54 -4.85 -16.11
C ARG A 213 14.83 -4.29 -14.85
N LEU A 214 15.64 -3.91 -13.86
CA LEU A 214 15.15 -3.38 -12.59
C LEU A 214 14.61 -1.95 -12.73
N ARG A 215 13.37 -1.74 -12.32
CA ARG A 215 12.70 -0.43 -12.39
C ARG A 215 11.84 -0.12 -11.18
N TYR A 216 11.59 1.17 -10.97
CA TYR A 216 10.51 1.62 -10.09
C TYR A 216 9.15 1.37 -10.74
N PHE A 217 8.12 1.21 -9.91
CA PHE A 217 6.74 1.28 -10.37
C PHE A 217 6.43 2.68 -10.89
N SER A 218 5.70 2.79 -12.00
CA SER A 218 5.24 4.06 -12.54
C SER A 218 4.19 4.70 -11.62
N PRO A 219 4.00 6.03 -11.66
CA PRO A 219 2.92 6.66 -10.92
C PRO A 219 1.53 6.08 -11.25
N ILE A 220 1.30 5.62 -12.49
CA ILE A 220 0.01 5.05 -12.89
C ILE A 220 -0.17 3.65 -12.31
N GLU A 221 0.85 2.80 -12.33
CA GLU A 221 0.83 1.50 -11.67
C GLU A 221 0.54 1.62 -10.17
N LEU A 222 1.17 2.60 -9.51
CA LEU A 222 0.89 2.89 -8.10
C LEU A 222 -0.54 3.40 -7.88
N LEU A 223 -1.10 4.19 -8.80
CA LEU A 223 -2.52 4.60 -8.71
C LEU A 223 -3.47 3.41 -8.84
N ARG A 224 -3.14 2.41 -9.67
CA ARG A 224 -3.90 1.13 -9.72
C ARG A 224 -3.78 0.37 -8.40
N LEU A 225 -2.58 0.25 -7.85
CA LEU A 225 -2.36 -0.41 -6.54
C LEU A 225 -3.01 0.33 -5.36
N PHE A 226 -3.15 1.65 -5.44
CA PHE A 226 -3.86 2.47 -4.45
C PHE A 226 -5.37 2.55 -4.75
N HIS A 227 -5.83 1.86 -5.79
CA HIS A 227 -7.22 1.76 -6.21
C HIS A 227 -7.86 3.10 -6.64
N PHE A 228 -7.04 4.12 -6.99
CA PHE A 228 -7.55 5.31 -7.67
C PHE A 228 -7.97 5.02 -9.11
N ILE A 229 -7.35 4.00 -9.72
CA ILE A 229 -7.69 3.49 -11.05
C ILE A 229 -8.01 1.99 -10.88
N PRO A 230 -9.27 1.62 -10.60
CA PRO A 230 -9.66 0.23 -10.44
C PRO A 230 -9.42 -0.56 -11.74
N LEU A 231 -8.99 -1.81 -11.61
CA LEU A 231 -8.74 -2.70 -12.75
C LEU A 231 -10.04 -2.92 -13.55
N GLY A 232 -9.92 -2.96 -14.88
CA GLY A 232 -11.07 -3.20 -15.77
C GLY A 232 -12.10 -2.06 -15.83
N THR A 233 -11.84 -0.91 -15.20
CA THR A 233 -12.73 0.26 -15.27
C THR A 233 -12.22 1.30 -16.27
N PRO A 234 -13.10 2.06 -16.93
CA PRO A 234 -12.72 3.20 -17.76
C PRO A 234 -12.35 4.43 -16.92
N SER A 235 -12.09 4.28 -15.62
CA SER A 235 -11.79 5.40 -14.72
C SER A 235 -10.58 6.18 -15.20
N VAL A 236 -10.75 7.48 -15.42
CA VAL A 236 -9.68 8.37 -15.88
C VAL A 236 -9.19 9.21 -14.70
N PHE A 237 -8.17 8.72 -14.01
CA PHE A 237 -7.36 9.59 -13.16
C PHE A 237 -6.47 10.45 -14.07
N SER A 238 -6.53 11.77 -13.92
CA SER A 238 -5.64 12.69 -14.62
C SER A 238 -4.81 13.52 -13.63
N TRP A 239 -3.53 13.66 -13.94
CA TRP A 239 -2.67 14.59 -13.23
C TRP A 239 -2.82 15.99 -13.84
N PRO A 240 -2.89 17.06 -13.03
CA PRO A 240 -2.75 18.41 -13.55
C PRO A 240 -1.46 18.58 -14.35
N GLU A 241 -1.48 19.47 -15.34
CA GLU A 241 -0.29 19.81 -16.11
C GLU A 241 0.83 20.35 -15.20
N GLY A 242 2.09 20.07 -15.57
CA GLY A 242 3.27 20.53 -14.82
C GLY A 242 3.59 19.76 -13.53
N VAL A 243 2.76 18.80 -13.10
CA VAL A 243 3.08 17.97 -11.93
C VAL A 243 4.22 17.00 -12.26
N SER A 244 5.39 17.24 -11.64
CA SER A 244 6.57 16.40 -11.84
C SER A 244 6.39 14.98 -11.31
N THR A 245 7.07 14.00 -11.93
CA THR A 245 7.05 12.58 -11.50
C THR A 245 7.42 12.42 -10.01
N LYS A 246 8.42 13.16 -9.53
CA LYS A 246 8.80 13.21 -8.11
C LYS A 246 7.64 13.65 -7.22
N THR A 247 6.86 14.65 -7.66
CA THR A 247 5.68 15.11 -6.94
C THR A 247 4.57 14.06 -6.94
N LYS A 248 4.34 13.37 -8.07
CA LYS A 248 3.36 12.27 -8.16
C LYS A 248 3.66 11.19 -7.13
N TYR A 249 4.90 10.68 -7.05
CA TYR A 249 5.30 9.69 -6.03
C TYR A 249 5.07 10.19 -4.60
N ARG A 250 5.43 11.44 -4.32
CA ARG A 250 5.23 12.04 -3.00
C ARG A 250 3.75 12.11 -2.61
N LEU A 251 2.88 12.49 -3.54
CA LEU A 251 1.44 12.58 -3.32
C LEU A 251 0.82 11.20 -3.11
N ILE A 252 1.10 10.26 -4.01
CA ILE A 252 0.59 8.88 -3.90
C ILE A 252 1.05 8.24 -2.58
N GLY A 253 2.34 8.36 -2.24
CA GLY A 253 2.88 7.76 -1.02
C GLY A 253 2.23 8.26 0.28
N ASN A 254 1.70 9.49 0.30
CA ASN A 254 0.94 10.05 1.41
C ASN A 254 -0.57 9.74 1.35
N SER A 255 -1.07 9.20 0.24
CA SER A 255 -2.49 8.97 0.01
C SER A 255 -3.04 7.76 0.79
N VAL A 256 -4.35 7.54 0.69
CA VAL A 256 -5.04 6.34 1.20
C VAL A 256 -5.13 5.28 0.10
N ASN A 257 -5.49 4.05 0.46
CA ASN A 257 -5.96 3.09 -0.53
C ASN A 257 -7.49 3.24 -0.64
N VAL A 258 -8.00 3.49 -1.84
CA VAL A 258 -9.41 3.89 -2.06
C VAL A 258 -10.36 2.74 -1.74
N GLU A 259 -10.06 1.52 -2.16
CA GLU A 259 -10.84 0.31 -1.85
C GLU A 259 -11.04 0.15 -0.34
N VAL A 260 -9.95 0.25 0.45
CA VAL A 260 -10.05 0.12 1.92
C VAL A 260 -10.97 1.19 2.51
N VAL A 261 -10.85 2.45 2.04
CA VAL A 261 -11.67 3.55 2.54
C VAL A 261 -13.13 3.39 2.13
N GLU A 262 -13.41 2.93 0.93
CA GLU A 262 -14.75 2.62 0.44
C GLU A 262 -15.44 1.59 1.33
N ARG A 263 -14.81 0.43 1.58
CA ARG A 263 -15.35 -0.61 2.49
C ARG A 263 -15.64 -0.09 3.89
N LEU A 264 -14.78 0.78 4.42
CA LEU A 264 -14.95 1.39 5.74
C LEU A 264 -16.12 2.38 5.77
N ILE A 265 -16.30 3.17 4.70
CA ILE A 265 -17.42 4.10 4.55
C ILE A 265 -18.72 3.32 4.41
N GLU A 266 -18.78 2.28 3.58
CA GLU A 266 -19.94 1.41 3.45
C GLU A 266 -20.36 0.84 4.80
N TYR A 267 -19.41 0.28 5.55
CA TYR A 267 -19.67 -0.24 6.89
C TYR A 267 -20.09 0.84 7.89
N LEU A 268 -19.55 2.06 7.78
CA LEU A 268 -19.96 3.19 8.62
C LEU A 268 -21.43 3.59 8.37
N PHE A 269 -21.95 3.42 7.16
CA PHE A 269 -23.31 3.83 6.79
C PHE A 269 -24.34 2.69 6.72
N GLN A 270 -23.92 1.44 6.95
CA GLN A 270 -24.84 0.35 7.32
C GLN A 270 -25.58 0.69 8.63
#